data_AF-A0A7C5JAJ3-F1
#
_entry.id   AF-A0A7C5JAJ3-F1
#
_cell.length_a   1.000
_cell.length_b   1.000
_cell.length_c   1.000
_cell.angle_alpha   90.00
_cell.angle_beta   90.00
_cell.angle_gamma   90.00
#
_symmetry.space_group_name_H-M   'P 1'
#
loop_
_entity.id
_entity.type
_entity.pdbx_description
1 polymer ?
#
loop_
_entity_poly.entity_id
_entity_poly.type
_entity_poly.pdbx_seq_one_letter_code
_entity_poly.pdbx_strand_id
1 'polypeptide(L)'
;KKVGIHAHNNLQLAFANTLEALIYGTSYIDVTISGLGRGAGHCPMELLLGFLKNPKYNQLAILEFIEKHIVPLEKELDWGYSIPYMITGELNEHPRSAIKAREEGNTNYTAFYKDLITIDE
;
A
#
# COMPACT_ATOMS: atom_id res chain seq x y z
N LYS A 1 -0.38 23.48 -14.74
CA LYS A 1 -0.22 22.03 -14.99
C LYS A 1 -1.08 21.29 -13.96
N LYS A 2 -1.64 20.12 -14.27
CA LYS A 2 -2.26 19.25 -13.26
C LYS A 2 -1.23 18.21 -12.81
N VAL A 3 -1.21 17.89 -11.51
CA VAL A 3 -0.27 16.94 -10.89
C VAL A 3 -1.09 15.89 -10.14
N GLY A 4 -0.60 14.65 -10.10
CA GLY A 4 -1.22 13.56 -9.35
C GLY A 4 -0.20 12.84 -8.46
N ILE A 5 -0.68 12.17 -7.41
CA ILE A 5 0.11 11.26 -6.58
C ILE A 5 -0.49 9.86 -6.58
N HIS A 6 0.39 8.88 -6.63
CA HIS A 6 0.10 7.47 -6.45
C HIS A 6 1.10 6.90 -5.45
N ALA A 7 0.63 6.51 -4.27
CA ALA A 7 1.50 6.07 -3.19
C ALA A 7 1.32 4.58 -2.88
N HIS A 8 2.44 3.86 -2.82
CA HIS A 8 2.51 2.47 -2.35
C HIS A 8 2.75 2.41 -0.84
N ASN A 9 2.27 1.35 -0.19
CA ASN A 9 2.20 1.25 1.27
C ASN A 9 3.32 0.41 1.92
N ASN A 10 4.46 0.27 1.23
CA ASN A 10 5.59 -0.57 1.71
C ASN A 10 6.08 -0.16 3.11
N LEU A 11 6.10 1.14 3.40
CA LEU A 11 6.53 1.71 4.68
C LEU A 11 5.35 2.20 5.54
N GLN A 12 4.12 1.78 5.22
CA GLN A 12 2.88 2.28 5.85
C GLN A 12 2.67 3.81 5.73
N LEU A 13 3.29 4.45 4.74
CA LEU A 13 3.23 5.90 4.53
C LEU A 13 2.28 6.32 3.39
N ALA A 14 1.58 5.40 2.73
CA ALA A 14 0.78 5.74 1.55
C ALA A 14 -0.30 6.78 1.86
N PHE A 15 -1.00 6.61 2.99
CA PHE A 15 -2.02 7.56 3.44
C PHE A 15 -1.42 8.93 3.78
N ALA A 16 -0.34 8.95 4.56
CA ALA A 16 0.33 10.19 4.98
C ALA A 16 0.87 10.98 3.78
N ASN A 17 1.57 10.31 2.85
CA ASN A 17 2.11 10.95 1.65
C ASN A 17 1.01 11.46 0.72
N THR A 18 -0.09 10.72 0.58
CA THR A 18 -1.25 11.14 -0.22
C THR A 18 -1.90 12.39 0.39
N LEU A 19 -2.05 12.42 1.71
CA LEU A 19 -2.58 13.57 2.43
C LEU A 19 -1.68 14.80 2.31
N GLU A 20 -0.36 14.62 2.47
CA GLU A 20 0.60 15.71 2.34
C GLU A 20 0.61 16.29 0.92
N ALA A 21 0.57 15.43 -0.10
CA ALA A 21 0.48 15.87 -1.49
C ALA A 21 -0.84 16.61 -1.79
N LEU A 22 -1.95 16.21 -1.15
CA LEU A 22 -3.21 16.94 -1.20
C LEU A 22 -3.07 18.33 -0.58
N ILE A 23 -2.42 18.45 0.59
CA ILE A 23 -2.16 19.73 1.27
C ILE A 23 -1.30 20.67 0.38
N TYR A 24 -0.31 20.13 -0.33
CA TYR A 24 0.49 20.88 -1.31
C TYR A 24 -0.26 21.27 -2.59
N GLY A 25 -1.53 20.88 -2.76
CA GLY A 25 -2.37 21.29 -3.88
C GLY A 25 -2.30 20.39 -5.11
N THR A 26 -1.98 19.10 -4.93
CA THR A 26 -2.11 18.09 -6.00
C THR A 26 -3.53 18.05 -6.57
N SER A 27 -3.65 17.83 -7.88
CA SER A 27 -4.94 17.82 -8.58
C SER A 27 -5.64 16.46 -8.56
N TYR A 28 -4.87 15.37 -8.41
CA TYR A 28 -5.37 13.98 -8.44
C TYR A 28 -4.70 13.12 -7.39
N ILE A 29 -5.48 12.30 -6.70
CA ILE A 29 -4.99 11.34 -5.71
C ILE A 29 -5.49 9.95 -6.08
N ASP A 30 -4.58 8.99 -6.17
CA ASP A 30 -4.94 7.60 -6.41
C ASP A 30 -5.09 6.86 -5.07
N VAL A 31 -6.19 6.13 -4.95
CA VAL A 31 -6.50 5.28 -3.80
C VAL A 31 -7.21 4.01 -4.24
N THR A 32 -7.14 2.98 -3.43
CA THR A 32 -7.84 1.70 -3.64
C THR A 32 -8.57 1.28 -2.38
N ILE A 33 -9.71 0.61 -2.51
CA ILE A 33 -10.47 0.10 -1.36
C ILE A 33 -9.61 -0.93 -0.61
N SER A 34 -9.52 -0.81 0.71
CA SER A 34 -8.67 -1.66 1.58
C SER A 34 -7.20 -1.71 1.18
N GLY A 35 -6.71 -0.64 0.53
CA GLY A 35 -5.33 -0.59 0.03
C GLY A 35 -5.00 -1.66 -1.02
N LEU A 36 -6.01 -2.27 -1.66
CA LEU A 36 -5.83 -3.36 -2.62
C LEU A 36 -4.82 -3.02 -3.72
N GLY A 37 -3.81 -3.87 -3.86
CA GLY A 37 -2.75 -3.68 -4.83
C GLY A 37 -1.67 -4.73 -4.70
N ARG A 38 -0.89 -4.93 -5.77
CA ARG A 38 0.27 -5.82 -5.72
C ARG A 38 1.25 -5.31 -4.65
N GLY A 39 1.89 -6.24 -3.94
CA GLY A 39 2.90 -5.89 -2.95
C GLY A 39 2.29 -5.51 -1.59
N ALA A 40 2.81 -4.45 -0.98
CA ALA A 40 2.26 -3.90 0.25
C ALA A 40 0.92 -3.17 0.08
N GLY A 41 0.44 -3.04 -1.16
CA GLY A 41 -0.78 -2.30 -1.50
C GLY A 41 -0.55 -0.81 -1.73
N HIS A 42 -1.66 -0.07 -1.80
CA HIS A 42 -1.69 1.37 -2.05
C HIS A 42 -2.34 2.14 -0.89
N CYS A 43 -2.53 3.46 -1.04
CA CYS A 43 -3.30 4.27 -0.11
C CYS A 43 -4.74 3.74 0.03
N PRO A 44 -5.19 3.36 1.24
CA PRO A 44 -6.55 2.88 1.45
C PRO A 44 -7.60 4.00 1.32
N MET A 45 -8.61 3.77 0.46
CA MET A 45 -9.65 4.74 0.14
C MET A 45 -10.48 5.14 1.37
N GLU A 46 -10.81 4.17 2.22
CA GLU A 46 -11.63 4.34 3.41
C GLU A 46 -10.97 5.27 4.46
N LEU A 47 -9.64 5.33 4.50
CA LEU A 47 -8.90 6.29 5.34
C LEU A 47 -9.03 7.71 4.78
N LEU A 48 -8.84 7.87 3.47
CA LEU A 48 -8.93 9.16 2.80
C LEU A 48 -10.33 9.76 2.88
N LEU A 49 -11.37 8.98 2.61
CA LEU A 49 -12.75 9.46 2.66
C LEU A 49 -13.18 9.82 4.09
N GLY A 50 -12.77 9.02 5.08
CA GLY A 50 -12.97 9.34 6.50
C GLY A 50 -12.30 10.64 6.92
N PHE A 51 -11.13 10.96 6.37
CA PHE A 51 -10.44 12.23 6.59
C PHE A 51 -11.14 13.42 5.90
N LEU A 52 -11.46 13.29 4.61
CA LEU A 52 -12.03 14.39 3.81
C LEU A 52 -13.40 14.84 4.34
N LYS A 53 -14.17 13.95 4.97
CA LYS A 53 -15.53 14.20 5.49
C LYS A 53 -16.43 14.94 4.51
N ASN A 54 -16.21 14.71 3.21
CA ASN A 54 -16.88 15.44 2.15
C ASN A 54 -18.22 14.76 1.86
N PRO A 55 -19.37 15.45 1.98
CA PRO A 55 -20.68 14.85 1.80
C PRO A 55 -20.95 14.33 0.38
N LYS A 56 -20.10 14.67 -0.60
CA LYS A 56 -20.14 14.08 -1.94
C LYS A 56 -19.76 12.59 -1.96
N TYR A 57 -19.03 12.11 -0.96
CA TYR A 57 -18.58 10.73 -0.85
C TYR A 57 -19.33 10.02 0.27
N ASN A 58 -19.66 8.75 0.05
CA ASN A 58 -20.42 7.95 1.00
C ASN A 58 -19.52 6.87 1.63
N GLN A 59 -19.09 7.09 2.87
CA GLN A 59 -18.28 6.13 3.61
C GLN A 59 -18.99 4.79 3.80
N LEU A 60 -20.31 4.81 4.04
CA LEU A 60 -21.09 3.59 4.26
C LEU A 60 -21.05 2.69 3.02
N ALA A 61 -21.14 3.26 1.82
CA ALA A 61 -21.05 2.50 0.58
C ALA A 61 -19.68 1.80 0.41
N ILE A 62 -18.60 2.45 0.85
CA ILE A 62 -17.26 1.84 0.82
C ILE A 62 -17.17 0.70 1.84
N LEU A 63 -17.66 0.89 3.06
CA LEU A 63 -17.68 -0.15 4.08
C LEU A 63 -18.52 -1.36 3.64
N GLU A 64 -19.69 -1.13 3.07
CA GLU A 64 -20.52 -2.21 2.50
C GLU A 64 -19.81 -2.96 1.36
N PHE A 65 -19.07 -2.24 0.51
CA PHE A 65 -18.29 -2.88 -0.56
C PHE A 65 -17.16 -3.74 0.03
N ILE A 66 -16.49 -3.25 1.07
CA ILE A 66 -15.45 -4.01 1.78
C ILE A 66 -16.05 -5.31 2.33
N GLU A 67 -17.16 -5.23 3.06
CA GLU A 67 -17.84 -6.38 3.65
C GLU A 67 -18.27 -7.41 2.59
N LYS A 68 -18.90 -6.94 1.50
CA LYS A 68 -19.48 -7.82 0.47
C LYS A 68 -18.46 -8.40 -0.51
N HIS A 69 -17.36 -7.69 -0.77
CA HIS A 69 -16.44 -8.02 -1.86
C HIS A 69 -14.99 -8.17 -1.42
N ILE A 70 -14.47 -7.27 -0.58
CA ILE A 70 -13.06 -7.31 -0.20
C ILE A 70 -12.78 -8.39 0.84
N VAL A 71 -13.59 -8.51 1.90
CA VAL A 71 -13.39 -9.54 2.95
C VAL A 71 -13.41 -10.96 2.38
N PRO A 72 -14.28 -11.33 1.42
CA PRO A 72 -14.14 -12.59 0.70
C PRO A 72 -12.84 -12.69 -0.10
N LEU A 73 -12.47 -11.64 -0.82
CA LEU A 73 -11.27 -11.61 -1.68
C LEU A 73 -9.96 -11.76 -0.89
N GLU A 74 -9.88 -11.22 0.34
CA GLU A 74 -8.74 -11.38 1.25
C GLU A 74 -8.45 -12.84 1.61
N LYS A 75 -9.42 -13.75 1.43
CA LYS A 75 -9.22 -15.19 1.62
C LYS A 75 -8.57 -15.87 0.43
N GLU A 76 -8.61 -15.24 -0.74
CA GLU A 76 -8.12 -15.78 -2.01
C GLU A 76 -6.83 -15.10 -2.47
N LEU A 77 -6.68 -13.82 -2.16
CA LEU A 77 -5.54 -13.00 -2.57
C LEU A 77 -4.83 -12.41 -1.35
N ASP A 78 -3.52 -12.36 -1.46
CA ASP A 78 -2.63 -11.85 -0.43
C ASP A 78 -2.04 -10.50 -0.87
N TRP A 79 -2.37 -9.43 -0.14
CA TRP A 79 -1.75 -8.10 -0.28
C TRP A 79 -1.54 -7.47 1.10
N GLY A 80 -0.90 -6.30 1.13
CA GLY A 80 -0.73 -5.54 2.36
C GLY A 80 0.66 -5.63 2.96
N TYR A 81 0.89 -4.90 4.04
CA TYR A 81 2.21 -4.76 4.64
C TYR A 81 2.82 -6.11 5.07
N SER A 82 4.13 -6.27 4.86
CA SER A 82 4.92 -7.39 5.37
C SER A 82 6.39 -6.97 5.54
N ILE A 83 7.14 -7.73 6.34
CA ILE A 83 8.58 -7.44 6.57
C ILE A 83 9.40 -7.46 5.27
N PRO A 84 9.21 -8.42 4.33
CA PRO A 84 9.90 -8.35 3.04
C PRO A 84 9.63 -7.05 2.28
N TYR A 85 8.38 -6.57 2.26
CA TYR A 85 8.05 -5.30 1.58
C TYR A 85 8.64 -4.08 2.27
N MET A 86 8.66 -4.09 3.61
CA MET A 86 9.34 -3.05 4.37
C MET A 86 10.82 -2.99 3.99
N ILE A 87 11.52 -4.13 3.98
CA ILE A 87 12.94 -4.21 3.63
C ILE A 87 13.20 -3.65 2.24
N THR A 88 12.46 -4.10 1.21
CA THR A 88 12.65 -3.56 -0.14
C THR A 88 12.27 -2.09 -0.25
N GLY A 89 11.31 -1.64 0.57
CA GLY A 89 10.92 -0.23 0.64
C GLY A 89 12.03 0.65 1.23
N GLU A 90 12.68 0.21 2.30
CA GLU A 90 13.80 0.93 2.94
C GLU A 90 15.02 1.00 2.01
N LEU A 91 15.29 -0.09 1.29
CA LEU A 91 16.41 -0.17 0.36
C LEU A 91 16.13 0.48 -1.01
N ASN A 92 14.93 1.04 -1.23
CA ASN A 92 14.47 1.53 -2.53
C ASN A 92 14.57 0.51 -3.67
N GLU A 93 14.42 -0.77 -3.33
CA GLU A 93 14.51 -1.89 -4.25
C GLU A 93 13.19 -2.20 -4.92
N HIS A 94 13.24 -2.72 -6.14
CA HIS A 94 12.04 -3.19 -6.82
C HIS A 94 11.42 -4.34 -6.01
N PRO A 95 10.09 -4.39 -5.78
CA PRO A 95 9.47 -5.35 -4.85
C PRO A 95 9.50 -6.83 -5.28
N ARG A 96 10.25 -7.21 -6.33
CA ARG A 96 10.27 -8.58 -6.87
C ARG A 96 10.79 -9.59 -5.84
N SER A 97 11.89 -9.25 -5.15
CA SER A 97 12.48 -10.08 -4.11
C SER A 97 11.53 -10.24 -2.91
N ALA A 98 10.87 -9.15 -2.51
CA ALA A 98 9.86 -9.17 -1.45
C ALA A 98 8.62 -10.01 -1.80
N ILE A 99 8.13 -9.90 -3.05
CA ILE A 99 7.01 -10.72 -3.53
C ILE A 99 7.36 -12.20 -3.42
N LYS A 100 8.52 -12.58 -3.96
CA LYS A 100 9.00 -13.97 -3.90
C LYS A 100 9.13 -14.44 -2.44
N ALA A 101 9.76 -13.64 -1.58
CA ALA A 101 9.93 -13.98 -0.17
C ALA A 101 8.57 -14.17 0.54
N ARG A 102 7.56 -13.34 0.23
CA ARG A 102 6.21 -13.48 0.79
C ARG A 102 5.49 -14.71 0.27
N GLU A 103 5.55 -14.97 -1.04
CA GLU A 103 4.96 -16.15 -1.69
C GLU A 103 5.55 -17.46 -1.13
N GLU A 104 6.85 -17.48 -0.84
CA GLU A 104 7.56 -18.62 -0.24
C GLU A 104 7.38 -18.73 1.28
N GLY A 105 6.71 -17.77 1.92
CA GLY A 105 6.56 -17.72 3.38
C GLY A 105 7.90 -17.57 4.11
N ASN A 106 8.89 -16.93 3.49
CA ASN A 106 10.22 -16.77 4.06
C ASN A 106 10.20 -15.81 5.26
N THR A 107 10.48 -16.36 6.44
CA THR A 107 10.54 -15.62 7.71
C THR A 107 11.98 -15.34 8.18
N ASN A 108 13.00 -15.76 7.43
CA ASN A 108 14.40 -15.48 7.72
C ASN A 108 14.81 -14.09 7.20
N TYR A 109 14.19 -13.06 7.77
CA TYR A 109 14.35 -11.67 7.33
C TYR A 109 15.77 -11.13 7.46
N THR A 110 16.54 -11.64 8.42
CA THR A 110 17.93 -11.19 8.63
C THR A 110 18.85 -11.66 7.51
N ALA A 111 18.69 -12.90 7.04
CA ALA A 111 19.39 -13.39 5.87
C ALA A 111 18.93 -12.65 4.61
N PHE A 112 17.61 -12.50 4.43
CA PHE A 112 17.04 -11.75 3.30
C PHE A 112 17.57 -10.31 3.22
N TYR A 113 17.63 -9.59 4.34
CA TYR A 113 18.20 -8.25 4.39
C TYR A 113 19.68 -8.23 4.04
N LYS A 114 20.48 -9.14 4.62
CA LYS A 114 21.91 -9.27 4.34
C LYS A 114 22.16 -9.54 2.85
N ASP A 115 21.42 -10.47 2.27
CA ASP A 115 21.56 -10.83 0.86
C ASP A 115 21.34 -9.59 -0.02
N LEU A 116 20.29 -8.80 0.25
CA LEU A 116 20.00 -7.60 -0.53
C LEU A 116 21.08 -6.53 -0.41
N ILE A 117 21.60 -6.24 0.79
CA ILE A 117 22.64 -5.20 0.95
C ILE A 117 24.02 -5.64 0.43
N THR A 118 24.29 -6.95 0.31
CA THR A 118 25.57 -7.45 -0.23
C THR A 118 25.61 -7.51 -1.76
N ILE A 119 24.46 -7.41 -2.44
CA ILE A 119 24.41 -7.41 -3.91
C ILE A 119 24.83 -6.04 -4.48
N ASP A 120 24.79 -4.98 -3.67
CA ASP A 120 25.11 -3.60 -4.06
C ASP A 120 26.57 -3.18 -3.77
N GLU A 121 27.45 -4.10 -3.36
CA GLU A 121 28.92 -3.93 -3.29
C GLU A 121 29.63 -4.64 -4.46
#